data_AF-A0A922F9U1-F1
#
_entry.id   AF-A0A922F9U1-F1
#
_cell.length_a   1.000
_cell.length_b   1.000
_cell.length_c   1.000
_cell.angle_alpha   90.00
_cell.angle_beta   90.00
_cell.angle_gamma   90.00
#
_symmetry.space_group_name_H-M   'P 1'
#
loop_
_entity.id
_entity.type
_entity.pdbx_description
1 polymer ?
#
loop_
_entity_poly.entity_id
_entity_poly.type
_entity_poly.pdbx_seq_one_letter_code
_entity_poly.pdbx_strand_id
1 'polypeptide(L)'
;MVKPFSRNTRLENHSKEPLKVVKEVEYGEFPETVLTIPPGEHSYMCYDTLGIEYNGGRLVKVLFYMGDQQTKRISTSQIRDHEKIIFFKHKDGTIDHNLIKGSMIQMNGIVISMKGALKKIKSLLK
;
A
#
# COMPACT_ATOMS: atom_id res chain seq x y z
N MET A 1 5.49 8.47 -0.30
CA MET A 1 5.48 9.19 -1.60
C MET A 1 4.64 8.38 -2.58
N VAL A 2 3.71 9.03 -3.31
CA VAL A 2 2.85 8.36 -4.30
C VAL A 2 3.70 7.97 -5.52
N LYS A 3 3.55 6.72 -5.99
CA LYS A 3 4.26 6.22 -7.18
C LYS A 3 3.35 6.26 -8.41
N PRO A 4 3.65 7.06 -9.45
CA PRO A 4 2.74 7.29 -10.57
C PRO A 4 2.44 6.05 -11.43
N PHE A 5 3.27 5.00 -11.34
CA PHE A 5 3.14 3.77 -12.12
C PHE A 5 2.88 2.51 -11.26
N SER A 6 2.47 2.70 -10.00
CA SER A 6 2.14 1.59 -9.10
C SER A 6 0.76 1.79 -8.47
N ARG A 7 0.14 0.69 -8.01
CA ARG A 7 -1.13 0.76 -7.29
C ARG A 7 -0.85 1.26 -5.88
N ASN A 8 -1.25 2.50 -5.61
CA ASN A 8 -1.04 3.13 -4.32
C ASN A 8 -2.30 2.97 -3.46
N THR A 9 -2.06 2.54 -2.24
CA THR A 9 -3.09 2.38 -1.21
C THR A 9 -2.82 3.40 -0.13
N ARG A 10 -3.79 4.26 0.13
CA ARG A 10 -3.72 5.24 1.21
C ARG A 10 -3.96 4.55 2.54
N LEU A 11 -3.00 4.63 3.43
CA LEU A 11 -3.11 4.15 4.81
C LEU A 11 -3.40 5.37 5.69
N GLU A 12 -4.53 5.37 6.38
CA GLU A 12 -4.92 6.46 7.29
C GLU A 12 -4.89 5.98 8.74
N ASN A 13 -4.23 6.73 9.61
CA ASN A 13 -4.17 6.45 11.03
C ASN A 13 -5.15 7.34 11.79
N HIS A 14 -6.31 6.81 12.16
CA HIS A 14 -7.33 7.53 12.94
C HIS A 14 -7.19 7.28 14.45
N SER A 15 -6.06 6.71 14.88
CA SER A 15 -5.76 6.52 16.30
C SER A 15 -4.93 7.68 16.87
N LYS A 16 -4.79 7.68 18.21
CA LYS A 16 -3.89 8.60 18.93
C LYS A 16 -2.44 8.10 19.02
N GLU A 17 -2.15 6.93 18.47
CA GLU A 17 -0.85 6.27 18.53
C GLU A 17 -0.24 6.19 17.13
N PRO A 18 1.09 6.12 17.00
CA PRO A 18 1.72 5.93 15.71
C PRO A 18 1.36 4.55 15.14
N LEU A 19 1.08 4.51 13.83
CA LEU A 19 0.89 3.28 13.06
C LEU A 19 2.21 2.93 12.38
N LYS A 20 2.85 1.86 12.82
CA LYS A 20 4.11 1.34 12.27
C LYS A 20 3.83 0.15 11.37
N VAL A 21 4.33 0.17 10.14
CA VAL A 21 4.17 -0.94 9.20
C VAL A 21 5.50 -1.65 9.05
N VAL A 22 5.47 -2.96 9.29
CA VAL A 22 6.63 -3.84 9.26
C VAL A 22 6.38 -4.91 8.22
N LYS A 23 7.38 -5.16 7.37
CA LYS A 23 7.37 -6.30 6.47
C LYS A 23 8.25 -7.41 7.04
N GLU A 24 7.80 -8.65 6.88
CA GLU A 24 8.52 -9.87 7.21
C GLU A 24 8.52 -10.73 5.94
N VAL A 25 9.72 -11.12 5.48
CA VAL A 25 9.89 -11.98 4.30
C VAL A 25 10.14 -13.39 4.80
N GLU A 26 9.31 -14.34 4.37
CA GLU A 26 9.50 -15.74 4.71
C GLU A 26 10.85 -16.21 4.11
N TYR A 27 11.73 -16.79 4.96
CA TYR A 27 13.06 -17.31 4.62
C TYR A 27 14.25 -16.33 4.51
N GLY A 28 14.46 -15.45 5.50
CA GLY A 28 15.84 -15.00 5.79
C GLY A 28 16.07 -13.54 6.18
N GLU A 29 15.03 -12.72 6.31
CA GLU A 29 15.20 -11.31 6.69
C GLU A 29 14.54 -10.97 8.03
N PHE A 30 15.22 -10.13 8.80
CA PHE A 30 14.67 -9.55 10.02
C PHE A 30 13.47 -8.64 9.69
N PRO A 31 12.50 -8.49 10.60
CA PRO A 31 11.37 -7.59 10.38
C PRO A 31 11.88 -6.17 10.09
N GLU A 32 11.55 -5.65 8.90
CA GLU A 32 11.98 -4.32 8.47
C GLU A 32 10.83 -3.34 8.64
N THR A 33 11.09 -2.21 9.31
CA THR A 33 10.11 -1.12 9.39
C THR A 33 10.11 -0.36 8.08
N VAL A 34 8.98 -0.42 7.39
CA VAL A 34 8.83 0.16 6.06
C VAL A 34 8.38 1.60 6.14
N LEU A 35 7.45 1.90 7.05
CA LEU A 35 6.97 3.25 7.29
C LEU A 35 6.33 3.39 8.66
N THR A 36 6.32 4.62 9.18
CA THR A 36 5.60 5.01 10.40
C THR A 36 4.69 6.18 10.06
N ILE A 37 3.41 6.08 10.42
CA ILE A 37 2.38 7.11 10.19
C ILE A 37 2.02 7.73 11.55
N PRO A 38 2.24 9.03 11.75
CA PRO A 38 1.85 9.71 12.98
C PRO A 38 0.34 9.61 13.28
N PRO A 39 -0.09 9.90 14.52
CA PRO A 39 -1.51 10.01 14.87
C PRO A 39 -2.24 11.02 13.99
N GLY A 40 -3.42 10.64 13.46
CA GLY A 40 -4.24 11.51 12.60
C GLY A 40 -3.73 11.68 11.17
N GLU A 41 -2.55 11.16 10.85
CA GLU A 41 -1.90 11.34 9.55
C GLU A 41 -2.19 10.18 8.58
N HIS A 42 -1.70 10.33 7.35
CA HIS A 42 -1.78 9.30 6.34
C HIS A 42 -0.47 9.14 5.57
N SER A 43 -0.30 7.97 4.96
CA SER A 43 0.77 7.71 4.01
C SER A 43 0.27 6.83 2.87
N TYR A 44 1.09 6.67 1.85
CA TYR A 44 0.80 5.81 0.70
C TYR A 44 1.75 4.63 0.69
N MET A 45 1.20 3.45 0.45
CA MET A 45 1.93 2.20 0.30
C MET A 45 1.62 1.57 -1.06
N CYS A 46 2.62 0.94 -1.67
CA CYS A 46 2.49 0.14 -2.87
C CYS A 46 3.41 -1.08 -2.80
N TYR A 47 3.45 -1.91 -3.84
CA TYR A 47 4.31 -3.11 -3.85
C TYR A 47 5.81 -2.75 -3.81
N ASP A 48 6.20 -1.59 -4.34
CA ASP A 48 7.57 -1.05 -4.30
C ASP A 48 8.01 -0.79 -2.88
N THR A 49 7.09 -0.21 -2.10
CA THR A 49 7.25 0.02 -0.66
C THR A 49 7.55 -1.29 0.08
N LEU A 50 7.05 -2.43 -0.43
CA LEU A 50 7.28 -3.75 0.14
C LEU A 50 8.44 -4.52 -0.51
N GLY A 51 9.05 -4.00 -1.56
CA GLY A 51 10.12 -4.68 -2.32
C GLY A 51 9.65 -5.91 -3.09
N ILE A 52 8.37 -5.96 -3.50
CA ILE A 52 7.76 -7.12 -4.19
C ILE A 52 7.30 -6.82 -5.61
N GLU A 53 7.76 -5.73 -6.21
CA GLU A 53 7.44 -5.26 -7.58
C GLU A 53 7.43 -6.38 -8.64
N TYR A 54 8.43 -7.27 -8.59
CA TYR A 54 8.72 -8.23 -9.67
C TYR A 54 8.68 -9.70 -9.23
N ASN A 55 8.36 -9.99 -7.97
CA ASN A 55 8.59 -11.33 -7.41
C ASN A 55 7.32 -11.92 -6.76
N GLY A 56 6.39 -12.39 -7.60
CA GLY A 56 5.13 -12.99 -7.17
C GLY A 56 5.26 -14.28 -6.35
N GLY A 57 6.46 -14.87 -6.28
CA GLY A 57 6.76 -16.06 -5.48
C GLY A 57 7.25 -15.77 -4.05
N ARG A 58 7.57 -14.51 -3.70
CA ARG A 58 7.98 -14.15 -2.34
C ARG A 58 6.76 -14.01 -1.44
N LEU A 59 6.63 -14.89 -0.46
CA LEU A 59 5.63 -14.78 0.60
C LEU A 59 6.04 -13.65 1.55
N VAL A 60 5.50 -12.46 1.31
CA VAL A 60 5.70 -11.29 2.18
C VAL A 60 4.50 -11.13 3.10
N LYS A 61 4.80 -11.09 4.39
CA LYS A 61 3.84 -10.83 5.45
C LYS A 61 3.96 -9.37 5.87
N VAL A 62 2.86 -8.63 5.77
CA VAL A 62 2.80 -7.23 6.20
C VAL A 62 2.05 -7.16 7.51
N LEU A 63 2.73 -6.62 8.53
CA LEU A 63 2.25 -6.46 9.88
C LEU A 63 2.09 -4.98 10.21
N PHE A 64 0.94 -4.62 10.73
CA PHE A 64 0.58 -3.26 11.13
C PHE A 64 0.55 -3.20 12.65
N TYR A 65 1.39 -2.33 13.21
CA TYR A 65 1.54 -2.11 14.64
C TYR A 65 0.96 -0.76 15.02
N MET A 66 0.21 -0.70 16.11
CA MET A 66 -0.29 0.56 16.66
C MET A 66 0.15 0.64 18.11
N GLY A 67 1.05 1.57 18.40
CA GLY A 67 1.85 1.55 19.64
C GLY A 67 2.85 0.39 19.66
N ASP A 68 3.25 -0.05 20.86
CA ASP A 68 4.40 -0.95 21.05
C ASP A 68 4.09 -2.46 21.02
N GLN A 69 2.81 -2.87 21.07
CA GLN A 69 2.47 -4.28 21.36
C GLN A 69 1.45 -4.92 20.42
N GLN A 70 0.60 -4.15 19.76
CA GLN A 70 -0.53 -4.72 19.03
C GLN A 70 -0.22 -4.90 17.55
N THR A 71 -0.61 -6.05 16.98
CA THR A 71 -0.33 -6.38 15.58
C THR A 71 -1.59 -6.78 14.83
N LYS A 72 -1.74 -6.26 13.61
CA LYS A 72 -2.76 -6.71 12.65
C LYS A 72 -2.06 -7.16 11.38
N ARG A 73 -2.35 -8.39 10.94
CA ARG A 73 -1.91 -8.87 9.63
C ARG A 73 -2.90 -8.39 8.57
N ILE A 74 -2.38 -7.80 7.50
CA ILE A 74 -3.15 -7.48 6.30
C ILE A 74 -2.41 -8.12 5.12
N SER A 75 -3.16 -8.75 4.22
CA SER A 75 -2.55 -9.37 3.05
C SER A 75 -2.08 -8.31 2.05
N THR A 76 -1.03 -8.64 1.31
CA THR A 76 -0.59 -7.81 0.17
C THR A 76 -1.70 -7.64 -0.87
N SER A 77 -2.58 -8.63 -1.03
CA SER A 77 -3.78 -8.52 -1.86
C SER A 77 -4.78 -7.49 -1.33
N GLN A 78 -5.00 -7.39 -0.02
CA GLN A 78 -5.86 -6.35 0.56
C GLN A 78 -5.26 -4.96 0.36
N ILE A 79 -3.94 -4.82 0.51
CA ILE A 79 -3.24 -3.58 0.18
C ILE A 79 -3.50 -3.25 -1.29
N ARG A 80 -3.19 -4.18 -2.21
CA ARG A 80 -3.43 -3.99 -3.63
C ARG A 80 -4.88 -3.61 -3.93
N ASP A 81 -5.85 -4.34 -3.40
CA ASP A 81 -7.23 -4.31 -3.89
C ASP A 81 -8.06 -3.11 -3.39
N HIS A 82 -7.54 -2.34 -2.45
CA HIS A 82 -8.23 -1.20 -1.85
C HIS A 82 -7.51 0.11 -2.17
N GLU A 83 -8.28 1.18 -2.38
CA GLU A 83 -7.72 2.52 -2.55
C GLU A 83 -7.26 3.07 -1.19
N LYS A 84 -8.00 2.71 -0.14
CA LYS A 84 -7.76 3.23 1.19
C LYS A 84 -7.98 2.13 2.24
N ILE A 85 -7.11 2.12 3.24
CA ILE A 85 -7.25 1.35 4.48
C ILE A 85 -7.19 2.34 5.63
N ILE A 86 -8.26 2.39 6.43
CA ILE A 86 -8.35 3.26 7.61
C ILE A 86 -8.14 2.41 8.85
N PHE A 87 -7.18 2.78 9.69
CA PHE A 87 -6.86 2.07 10.92
C PHE A 87 -7.35 2.85 12.14
N PHE A 88 -7.90 2.12 13.11
CA PHE A 88 -8.37 2.68 14.37
C PHE A 88 -8.03 1.73 15.53
N LYS A 89 -7.91 2.33 16.72
CA LYS A 89 -7.75 1.62 17.99
C LYS A 89 -9.03 1.70 18.78
N HIS A 90 -9.54 0.55 19.20
CA HIS A 90 -10.68 0.48 20.11
C HIS A 90 -10.26 0.76 21.56
N LYS A 91 -11.23 1.04 22.44
CA LYS A 91 -10.96 1.33 23.87
C LYS A 91 -10.40 0.13 24.63
N ASP A 92 -10.71 -1.08 24.18
CA ASP A 92 -10.14 -2.34 24.70
C ASP A 92 -8.69 -2.57 24.22
N GLY A 93 -8.16 -1.66 23.41
CA GLY A 93 -6.82 -1.69 22.85
C GLY A 93 -6.74 -2.31 21.46
N THR A 94 -7.78 -3.00 21.00
CA THR A 94 -7.77 -3.79 19.76
C THR A 94 -7.57 -2.90 18.53
N ILE A 95 -6.67 -3.31 17.62
CA ILE A 95 -6.52 -2.69 16.29
C ILE A 95 -7.56 -3.25 15.33
N ASP A 96 -8.25 -2.35 14.65
CA ASP A 96 -9.16 -2.69 13.59
C ASP A 96 -9.02 -1.76 12.39
N HIS A 97 -9.63 -2.14 11.27
CA HIS A 97 -9.43 -1.46 10.01
C HIS A 97 -10.67 -1.53 9.11
N ASN A 98 -10.90 -0.44 8.38
CA ASN A 98 -11.91 -0.37 7.33
C ASN A 98 -11.23 -0.36 5.97
N LEU A 99 -11.71 -1.25 5.11
CA LEU A 99 -11.25 -1.40 3.74
C LEU A 99 -12.18 -0.64 2.81
N ILE A 100 -11.68 0.40 2.17
CA ILE A 100 -12.44 1.17 1.19
C ILE A 100 -11.97 0.77 -0.20
N LYS A 101 -12.85 0.05 -0.89
CA LYS A 101 -12.69 -0.21 -2.31
C LYS A 101 -12.85 1.11 -3.04
N GLY A 102 -11.77 1.59 -3.64
CA GLY A 102 -11.89 2.62 -4.66
C GLY A 102 -12.45 2.00 -5.92
N SER A 103 -13.19 2.78 -6.70
CA SER A 103 -13.17 2.58 -8.14
C SER A 103 -11.70 2.64 -8.51
N MET A 104 -11.09 1.52 -8.91
CA MET A 104 -9.76 1.56 -9.50
C MET A 104 -9.80 2.69 -10.50
N ILE A 105 -9.09 3.79 -10.25
CA ILE A 105 -8.63 4.61 -11.36
C ILE A 105 -7.84 3.60 -12.15
N GLN A 106 -8.47 3.10 -13.22
CA GLN A 106 -7.89 2.07 -14.04
C GLN A 106 -6.47 2.53 -14.35
N MET A 107 -5.59 1.57 -14.54
CA MET A 107 -4.32 1.69 -15.24
C MET A 107 -4.43 2.38 -16.64
N ASN A 108 -5.52 3.07 -16.93
CA ASN A 108 -5.73 4.04 -17.97
C ASN A 108 -4.70 5.18 -17.97
N GLY A 109 -4.03 5.55 -16.88
CA GLY A 109 -2.92 6.51 -16.99
C GLY A 109 -1.86 6.03 -18.01
N ILE A 110 -1.42 4.78 -17.87
CA ILE A 110 -0.48 4.12 -18.78
C ILE A 110 -1.15 3.72 -20.09
N VAL A 111 -2.33 3.09 -20.07
CA VAL A 111 -2.99 2.65 -21.30
C VAL A 111 -3.41 3.85 -22.17
N ILE A 112 -3.88 4.95 -21.57
CA ILE A 112 -4.21 6.19 -22.28
C ILE A 112 -2.93 6.90 -22.73
N SER A 113 -1.88 7.01 -21.91
CA SER A 113 -0.64 7.67 -22.37
C SER A 113 0.09 6.86 -23.44
N MET A 114 0.14 5.53 -23.33
CA MET A 114 0.69 4.64 -24.35
C MET A 114 -0.13 4.68 -25.63
N LYS A 115 -1.47 4.65 -25.55
CA LYS A 115 -2.34 4.83 -26.73
C LYS A 115 -2.14 6.21 -27.37
N GLY A 116 -2.00 7.26 -26.56
CA GLY A 116 -1.71 8.62 -27.03
C GLY A 116 -0.35 8.74 -27.70
N ALA A 117 0.69 8.16 -27.10
CA ALA A 117 2.06 8.13 -27.61
C ALA A 117 2.13 7.32 -28.92
N LEU A 118 1.52 6.13 -28.98
CA LEU A 118 1.40 5.32 -30.20
C LEU A 118 0.68 6.07 -31.33
N LYS A 119 -0.36 6.84 -30.99
CA LYS A 119 -1.10 7.66 -31.98
C LYS A 119 -0.24 8.80 -32.54
N LYS A 120 0.55 9.47 -31.69
CA LYS A 120 1.54 10.49 -32.11
C LYS A 120 2.67 9.90 -32.96
N ILE A 121 3.23 8.76 -32.56
CA ILE A 121 4.29 8.08 -33.33
C ILE A 121 3.76 7.70 -34.71
N LYS A 122 2.55 7.14 -34.80
CA LYS A 122 1.92 6.81 -36.09
C LYS A 122 1.64 8.04 -36.96
N SER A 123 1.34 9.21 -36.39
CA SER A 123 1.13 10.43 -37.19
C SER A 123 2.42 11.09 -37.67
N LEU A 124 3.54 10.83 -37.00
CA LEU A 124 4.87 11.34 -37.38
C LEU A 124 5.58 10.42 -38.40
N LEU A 125 5.14 9.17 -38.51
CA LEU A 125 5.64 8.17 -39.48
C LEU A 125 4.82 8.14 -40.79
N LYS A 126 3.89 9.07 -40.96
CA LYS A 126 3.16 9.34 -42.22
C LYS A 126 3.69 10.63 -42.81
#